data_AF-A0A957Q3P1-F1
#
_entry.id   AF-A0A957Q3P1-F1
#
_cell.length_a   1.000
_cell.length_b   1.000
_cell.length_c   1.000
_cell.angle_alpha   90.00
_cell.angle_beta   90.00
_cell.angle_gamma   90.00
#
_symmetry.space_group_name_H-M   'P 1'
#
loop_
_entity.id
_entity.type
_entity.pdbx_description
1 polymer ?
#
loop_
_entity_poly.entity_id
_entity_poly.type
_entity_poly.pdbx_seq_one_letter_code
_entity_poly.pdbx_strand_id
1 'polypeptide(L)'
;MVETTPEHPFYVLASAPLALSFAEGWLAVGETVGRWVPAGELAIGDAIRQADGTTGTVQAVEVVAQPQVMYNLTVAQAHTFFVGDGQWLVHNACLTPNQMNRAIQRGQAPRGIERVDTPKIPGEQLHVHFSDDSALNIDGTWKHGQTTLTSPQREWLTDNGWTLPK
;
A
#
# COMPACT_ATOMS: atom_id res chain seq x y z
N MET A 1 3.23 21.65 -1.63
CA MET A 1 2.57 21.04 -0.44
C MET A 1 1.75 19.86 -0.94
N VAL A 2 1.69 18.75 -0.20
CA VAL A 2 0.84 17.59 -0.53
C VAL A 2 -0.09 17.32 0.65
N GLU A 3 -1.37 17.19 0.37
CA GLU A 3 -2.36 16.71 1.34
C GLU A 3 -2.73 15.27 0.97
N THR A 4 -2.64 14.36 1.94
CA THR A 4 -2.94 12.93 1.74
C THR A 4 -3.45 12.29 3.02
N THR A 5 -3.98 11.08 2.95
CA THR A 5 -4.35 10.31 4.14
C THR A 5 -3.09 9.84 4.87
N PRO A 6 -3.10 9.73 6.21
CA PRO A 6 -1.90 9.38 6.99
C PRO A 6 -1.34 7.99 6.64
N GLU A 7 -2.16 7.10 6.10
CA GLU A 7 -1.76 5.75 5.69
C GLU A 7 -1.06 5.72 4.33
N HIS A 8 -1.13 6.80 3.53
CA HIS A 8 -0.61 6.79 2.16
C HIS A 8 0.93 6.80 2.17
N PRO A 9 1.59 5.73 1.69
CA PRO A 9 3.04 5.62 1.78
C PRO A 9 3.81 6.48 0.76
N PHE A 10 4.92 7.05 1.21
CA PHE A 10 5.95 7.70 0.39
C PHE A 10 7.22 6.86 0.35
N TYR A 11 7.94 6.89 -0.78
CA TYR A 11 9.23 6.21 -0.88
C TYR A 11 10.35 7.06 -0.27
N VAL A 12 10.82 6.66 0.91
CA VAL A 12 11.89 7.33 1.64
C VAL A 12 13.20 6.57 1.40
N LEU A 13 14.21 7.26 0.86
CA LEU A 13 15.54 6.67 0.72
C LEU A 13 16.24 6.64 2.07
N ALA A 14 16.89 5.52 2.39
CA ALA A 14 17.80 5.51 3.51
C ALA A 14 18.89 6.55 3.24
N SER A 15 19.04 7.52 4.13
CA SER A 15 20.23 8.34 4.22
C SER A 15 21.41 7.40 4.50
N ALA A 16 22.15 6.99 3.46
CA ALA A 16 23.23 6.03 3.59
C ALA A 16 24.55 6.62 3.09
N PRO A 17 25.70 6.28 3.73
CA PRO A 17 25.91 4.98 4.37
C PRO A 17 26.25 5.06 5.87
N LEU A 18 25.74 4.12 6.68
CA LEU A 18 26.52 3.69 7.84
C LEU A 18 27.77 3.03 7.26
N ALA A 19 28.94 3.61 7.53
CA ALA A 19 30.20 2.95 7.33
C ALA A 19 30.19 1.65 8.15
N LEU A 20 29.98 0.51 7.50
CA LEU A 20 30.32 -0.78 8.05
C LEU A 20 31.24 -1.51 7.07
N SER A 21 32.33 -1.98 7.67
CA SER A 21 33.52 -2.61 7.12
C SER A 21 33.23 -3.68 6.07
N PHE A 22 34.16 -3.76 5.12
CA PHE A 22 34.41 -4.90 4.24
C PHE A 22 34.26 -6.24 4.95
N ALA A 23 33.15 -6.93 4.74
CA ALA A 23 33.07 -8.37 4.84
C ALA A 23 31.90 -8.82 3.95
N GLU A 24 32.28 -9.39 2.80
CA GLU A 24 31.42 -10.15 1.88
C GLU A 24 30.48 -9.30 1.02
N GLY A 25 30.91 -9.10 -0.22
CA GLY A 25 30.25 -8.25 -1.20
C GLY A 25 28.87 -8.72 -1.63
N TRP A 26 28.27 -7.83 -2.44
CA TRP A 26 27.24 -8.00 -3.49
C TRP A 26 26.19 -6.87 -3.45
N LEU A 27 26.63 -5.61 -3.33
CA LEU A 27 25.82 -4.47 -3.74
C LEU A 27 26.63 -3.60 -4.70
N ALA A 28 26.07 -3.36 -5.88
CA ALA A 28 26.65 -2.46 -6.87
C ALA A 28 26.64 -1.03 -6.32
N VAL A 29 27.73 -0.29 -6.54
CA VAL A 29 27.82 1.13 -6.22
C VAL A 29 26.73 1.89 -7.00
N GLY A 30 25.71 2.40 -6.30
CA GLY A 30 24.64 3.20 -6.89
C GLY A 30 23.21 2.86 -6.45
N GLU A 31 23.01 1.74 -5.75
CA GLU A 31 21.68 1.32 -5.30
C GLU A 31 21.39 1.85 -3.89
N THR A 32 20.73 3.01 -3.81
CA THR A 32 20.21 3.51 -2.53
C THR A 32 18.91 2.77 -2.21
N VAL A 33 18.99 1.85 -1.24
CA VAL A 33 17.81 1.11 -0.75
C VAL A 33 16.89 2.09 0.00
N GLY A 34 15.64 2.19 -0.45
CA GLY A 34 14.59 2.95 0.24
C GLY A 34 13.49 2.05 0.79
N ARG A 35 12.60 2.64 1.61
CA ARG A 35 11.44 1.97 2.20
C ARG A 35 10.18 2.81 2.00
N TRP A 36 9.03 2.14 1.97
CA TRP A 36 7.72 2.80 2.02
C TRP A 36 7.42 3.22 3.47
N VAL A 37 7.09 4.50 3.66
CA VAL A 37 6.75 5.07 4.97
C VAL A 37 5.38 5.74 4.88
N PRO A 38 4.39 5.39 5.74
CA PRO A 38 3.11 6.09 5.79
C PRO A 38 3.28 7.60 5.99
N ALA A 39 2.44 8.41 5.35
CA ALA A 39 2.51 9.87 5.46
C ALA A 39 2.50 10.38 6.91
N GLY A 40 1.71 9.73 7.78
CA GLY A 40 1.61 10.06 9.21
C GLY A 40 2.85 9.69 10.04
N GLU A 41 3.76 8.89 9.48
CA GLU A 41 5.01 8.45 10.13
C GLU A 41 6.25 9.16 9.55
N LEU A 42 6.08 10.05 8.57
CA LEU A 42 7.18 10.83 8.02
C LEU A 42 7.77 11.76 9.08
N ALA A 43 9.10 11.84 9.10
CA ALA A 43 9.84 12.74 9.97
C ALA A 43 10.45 13.89 9.17
N ILE A 44 10.57 15.06 9.80
CA ILE A 44 11.35 16.18 9.25
C ILE A 44 12.77 15.68 8.99
N GLY A 45 13.27 15.92 7.77
CA GLY A 45 14.58 15.42 7.32
C GLY A 45 14.53 14.17 6.45
N ASP A 46 13.40 13.44 6.38
CA ASP A 46 13.27 12.28 5.49
C ASP A 46 13.47 12.67 4.02
N ALA A 47 14.25 11.87 3.29
CA ALA A 47 14.56 12.07 1.89
C ALA A 47 13.57 11.29 1.00
N ILE A 48 12.60 12.00 0.41
CA ILE A 48 11.56 11.43 -0.44
C ILE A 48 12.00 11.43 -1.91
N ARG A 49 11.78 10.31 -2.60
CA ARG A 49 12.10 10.16 -4.04
C ARG A 49 11.24 11.09 -4.92
N GLN A 50 11.89 11.76 -5.86
CA GLN A 50 11.26 12.56 -6.92
C GLN A 50 11.26 11.84 -8.28
N ALA A 51 10.42 12.31 -9.20
CA ALA A 51 10.29 11.76 -10.55
C ALA A 51 11.56 11.85 -11.40
N ASP A 52 12.38 12.88 -11.20
CA ASP A 52 13.65 13.06 -11.89
C ASP A 52 14.78 12.15 -11.36
N GLY A 53 14.49 11.34 -10.34
CA GLY A 53 15.44 10.44 -9.69
C GLY A 53 16.18 11.05 -8.50
N THR A 54 16.01 12.33 -8.23
CA THR A 54 16.59 13.03 -7.07
C THR A 54 15.74 12.84 -5.81
N THR A 55 16.08 13.55 -4.74
CA THR A 55 15.32 13.57 -3.49
C THR A 55 14.99 14.99 -3.06
N GLY A 56 13.87 15.11 -2.37
CA GLY A 56 13.57 16.29 -1.58
C GLY A 56 13.32 15.93 -0.13
N THR A 57 13.43 16.92 0.74
CA THR A 57 13.41 16.75 2.19
C THR A 57 12.06 17.13 2.77
N VAL A 58 11.53 16.30 3.68
CA VAL A 58 10.36 16.66 4.48
C VAL A 58 10.71 17.85 5.37
N GLN A 59 10.04 18.98 5.14
CA GLN A 59 10.26 20.22 5.92
C GLN A 59 9.30 20.35 7.11
N ALA A 60 8.09 19.80 6.98
CA ALA A 60 7.06 19.83 8.02
C ALA A 60 6.03 18.71 7.76
N VAL A 61 5.40 18.23 8.82
CA VAL A 61 4.26 17.31 8.79
C VAL A 61 3.21 17.84 9.74
N GLU A 62 1.97 17.96 9.26
CA GLU A 62 0.82 18.38 10.05
C GLU A 62 -0.30 17.36 9.87
N VAL A 63 -0.82 16.81 10.97
CA VAL A 63 -1.92 15.84 10.96
C VAL A 63 -3.20 16.55 11.40
N VAL A 64 -4.14 16.69 10.47
CA VAL A 64 -5.44 17.35 10.71
C VAL A 64 -6.55 16.30 10.68
N ALA A 65 -7.21 16.08 11.82
CA ALA A 65 -8.34 15.17 11.92
C ALA A 65 -9.64 15.87 11.46
N GLN A 66 -9.88 15.90 10.15
CA GLN A 66 -11.10 16.46 9.57
C GLN A 66 -11.66 15.60 8.42
N PRO A 67 -13.00 15.53 8.25
CA PRO A 67 -13.58 14.91 7.07
C PRO A 67 -13.21 15.70 5.81
N GLN A 68 -12.54 15.06 4.85
CA GLN A 68 -12.13 15.66 3.58
C GLN A 68 -12.33 14.67 2.43
N VAL A 69 -12.75 15.17 1.26
CA VAL A 69 -12.83 14.36 0.04
C VAL A 69 -11.43 14.26 -0.56
N MET A 70 -10.91 13.04 -0.65
CA MET A 70 -9.60 12.73 -1.23
C MET A 70 -9.76 11.93 -2.52
N TYR A 71 -8.93 12.24 -3.51
CA TYR A 71 -8.92 11.54 -4.80
C TYR A 71 -7.73 10.57 -4.84
N ASN A 72 -7.94 9.42 -5.46
CA ASN A 72 -6.90 8.41 -5.66
C ASN A 72 -6.87 7.98 -7.13
N LEU A 73 -5.70 7.59 -7.62
CA LEU A 73 -5.48 7.10 -8.99
C LEU A 73 -5.17 5.61 -8.95
N THR A 74 -5.94 4.83 -9.72
CA THR A 74 -5.60 3.44 -9.99
C THR A 74 -4.55 3.41 -11.10
N VAL A 75 -3.29 3.23 -10.73
CA VAL A 75 -2.20 2.96 -11.67
C VAL A 75 -1.99 1.47 -11.76
N ALA A 76 -2.19 0.90 -12.95
CA ALA A 76 -2.02 -0.52 -13.17
C ALA A 76 -0.55 -0.95 -12.99
N GLN A 77 -0.34 -2.16 -12.47
CA GLN A 77 0.95 -2.85 -12.28
C GLN A 77 1.88 -2.25 -11.24
N ALA A 78 2.25 -0.98 -11.35
CA ALA A 78 3.27 -0.40 -10.48
C ALA A 78 2.72 0.09 -9.13
N HIS A 79 1.39 0.28 -9.04
CA HIS A 79 0.69 0.81 -7.87
C HIS A 79 1.35 2.06 -7.28
N THR A 80 2.05 2.83 -8.09
CA THR A 80 2.84 3.99 -7.69
C THR A 80 2.61 5.12 -8.68
N PHE A 81 2.60 6.35 -8.17
CA PHE A 81 2.52 7.56 -8.99
C PHE A 81 3.26 8.71 -8.33
N PHE A 82 3.47 9.77 -9.09
CA PHE A 82 4.06 11.01 -8.60
C PHE A 82 2.98 12.05 -8.33
N VAL A 83 3.03 12.71 -7.17
CA VAL A 83 2.01 13.68 -6.74
C VAL A 83 2.60 15.04 -6.36
N GLY A 84 1.82 16.10 -6.59
CA GLY A 84 2.15 17.48 -6.22
C GLY A 84 3.28 18.09 -7.04
N ASP A 85 3.59 19.36 -6.75
CA ASP A 85 4.59 20.14 -7.51
C ASP A 85 6.01 19.55 -7.43
N GLY A 86 6.32 18.85 -6.34
CA GLY A 86 7.60 18.16 -6.16
C GLY A 86 7.65 16.76 -6.75
N GLN A 87 6.56 16.30 -7.40
CA GLN A 87 6.45 14.99 -8.05
C GLN A 87 6.99 13.85 -7.17
N TRP A 88 6.37 13.66 -6.01
CA TRP A 88 6.82 12.71 -4.99
C TRP A 88 6.33 11.31 -5.26
N LEU A 89 7.21 10.31 -5.19
CA LEU A 89 6.86 8.91 -5.40
C LEU A 89 6.02 8.39 -4.23
N VAL A 90 4.75 8.14 -4.50
CA VAL A 90 3.80 7.54 -3.55
C VAL A 90 3.36 6.17 -4.02
N HIS A 91 2.99 5.32 -3.07
CA HIS A 91 2.39 4.03 -3.36
C HIS A 91 0.90 4.04 -2.99
N ASN A 92 0.09 3.50 -3.89
CA ASN A 92 -1.31 3.23 -3.67
C ASN A 92 -1.46 1.92 -2.89
N ALA A 93 -0.96 1.90 -1.64
CA ALA A 93 -1.13 0.74 -0.76
C ALA A 93 -2.50 0.84 -0.10
N CYS A 94 -3.30 -0.21 -0.20
CA CYS A 94 -4.61 -0.37 0.40
C CYS A 94 -5.70 0.56 -0.17
N LEU A 95 -6.43 0.03 -1.15
CA LEU A 95 -7.78 0.52 -1.42
C LEU A 95 -8.63 0.34 -0.14
N THR A 96 -9.40 1.36 0.23
CA THR A 96 -10.45 1.19 1.24
C THR A 96 -11.44 0.10 0.80
N PRO A 97 -12.17 -0.57 1.71
CA PRO A 97 -13.16 -1.59 1.33
C PRO A 97 -14.16 -1.10 0.27
N ASN A 98 -14.56 0.17 0.33
CA ASN A 98 -15.42 0.79 -0.67
C ASN A 98 -14.73 0.93 -2.05
N GLN A 99 -13.46 1.29 -2.08
CA GLN A 99 -12.66 1.35 -3.31
C GLN A 99 -12.41 -0.06 -3.88
N MET A 100 -12.15 -1.06 -3.03
CA MET A 100 -12.04 -2.46 -3.44
C MET A 100 -13.33 -2.96 -4.10
N ASN A 101 -14.49 -2.71 -3.46
CA ASN A 101 -15.79 -3.07 -4.04
C ASN A 101 -16.05 -2.37 -5.38
N ARG A 102 -15.64 -1.10 -5.54
CA ARG A 102 -15.72 -0.41 -6.83
C ARG A 102 -14.81 -1.04 -7.89
N ALA A 103 -13.61 -1.49 -7.51
CA ALA A 103 -12.70 -2.18 -8.42
C ALA A 103 -13.28 -3.53 -8.87
N ILE A 104 -13.91 -4.29 -7.96
CA ILE A 104 -14.60 -5.53 -8.28
C ILE A 104 -15.76 -5.28 -9.26
N GLN A 105 -16.61 -4.30 -8.98
CA GLN A 105 -17.73 -3.93 -9.86
C GLN A 105 -17.29 -3.48 -11.26
N ARG A 106 -16.09 -2.89 -11.38
CA ARG A 106 -15.50 -2.48 -12.65
C ARG A 106 -14.72 -3.58 -13.36
N GLY A 107 -14.68 -4.79 -12.80
CA GLY A 107 -13.91 -5.92 -13.36
C GLY A 107 -12.39 -5.73 -13.28
N GLN A 108 -11.92 -4.87 -12.38
CA GLN A 108 -10.49 -4.59 -12.17
C GLN A 108 -9.86 -5.50 -11.11
N ALA A 109 -10.69 -6.17 -10.30
CA ALA A 109 -10.23 -7.20 -9.37
C ALA A 109 -10.00 -8.53 -10.10
N PRO A 110 -9.12 -9.40 -9.58
CA PRO A 110 -8.98 -10.78 -10.06
C PRO A 110 -10.31 -11.51 -10.11
N ARG A 111 -10.46 -12.40 -11.11
CA ARG A 111 -11.65 -13.24 -11.25
C ARG A 111 -11.89 -14.06 -9.97
N GLY A 112 -13.16 -14.28 -9.64
CA GLY A 112 -13.56 -15.06 -8.48
C GLY A 112 -13.53 -14.32 -7.15
N ILE A 113 -13.09 -13.06 -7.11
CA ILE A 113 -13.32 -12.16 -5.96
C ILE A 113 -14.63 -11.41 -6.21
N GLU A 114 -15.59 -11.54 -5.30
CA GLU A 114 -16.95 -11.01 -5.51
C GLU A 114 -17.25 -9.74 -4.75
N ARG A 115 -16.74 -9.60 -3.52
CA ARG A 115 -16.97 -8.42 -2.67
C ARG A 115 -16.07 -8.43 -1.44
N VAL A 116 -15.92 -7.26 -0.85
CA VAL A 116 -15.24 -7.04 0.43
C VAL A 116 -16.23 -6.49 1.44
N ASP A 117 -16.34 -7.14 2.60
CA ASP A 117 -17.28 -6.79 3.66
C ASP A 117 -16.58 -6.19 4.86
N THR A 118 -17.00 -4.98 5.24
CA THR A 118 -16.62 -4.37 6.51
C THR A 118 -17.32 -5.05 7.69
N PRO A 119 -16.67 -5.15 8.85
CA PRO A 119 -17.26 -5.78 10.02
C PRO A 119 -18.52 -5.03 10.49
N LYS A 120 -19.59 -5.77 10.78
CA LYS A 120 -20.88 -5.23 11.21
C LYS A 120 -21.18 -5.48 12.68
N ILE A 121 -20.49 -6.45 13.29
CA ILE A 121 -20.64 -6.83 14.69
C ILE A 121 -19.30 -6.88 15.42
N PRO A 122 -19.28 -6.73 16.76
CA PRO A 122 -18.05 -6.88 17.54
C PRO A 122 -17.40 -8.24 17.32
N GLY A 123 -16.09 -8.24 17.03
CA GLY A 123 -15.31 -9.45 16.77
C GLY A 123 -15.36 -9.96 15.33
N GLU A 124 -16.16 -9.36 14.46
CA GLU A 124 -16.06 -9.62 13.02
C GLU A 124 -14.85 -8.88 12.43
N GLN A 125 -14.16 -9.52 11.50
CA GLN A 125 -13.06 -8.93 10.75
C GLN A 125 -13.53 -8.45 9.38
N LEU A 126 -12.79 -7.50 8.81
CA LEU A 126 -12.83 -7.21 7.38
C LEU A 126 -12.53 -8.50 6.62
N HIS A 127 -13.35 -8.87 5.64
CA HIS A 127 -13.19 -10.11 4.91
C HIS A 127 -13.62 -10.00 3.45
N VAL A 128 -13.00 -10.81 2.59
CA VAL A 128 -13.32 -10.92 1.17
C VAL A 128 -14.16 -12.18 0.94
N HIS A 129 -15.14 -12.11 0.04
CA HIS A 129 -15.93 -13.26 -0.43
C HIS A 129 -15.49 -13.66 -1.84
N PHE A 130 -15.42 -14.97 -2.07
CA PHE A 130 -15.10 -15.57 -3.36
C PHE A 130 -16.34 -16.22 -3.98
N SER A 131 -16.24 -16.51 -5.29
CA SER A 131 -17.35 -17.07 -6.07
C SER A 131 -17.73 -18.52 -5.75
N ASP A 132 -16.98 -19.17 -4.87
CA ASP A 132 -17.27 -20.52 -4.36
C ASP A 132 -17.81 -20.50 -2.93
N ASP A 133 -18.38 -19.37 -2.51
CA ASP A 133 -18.89 -19.08 -1.17
C ASP A 133 -17.84 -19.11 -0.04
N SER A 134 -16.55 -19.28 -0.38
CA SER A 134 -15.48 -19.14 0.61
C SER A 134 -15.25 -17.67 0.97
N ALA A 135 -14.78 -17.42 2.19
CA ALA A 135 -14.49 -16.08 2.67
C ALA A 135 -13.23 -16.03 3.53
N LEU A 136 -12.37 -15.05 3.28
CA LEU A 136 -11.07 -14.89 3.93
C LEU A 136 -11.00 -13.58 4.70
N ASN A 137 -10.70 -13.67 6.00
CA ASN A 137 -10.45 -12.51 6.85
C ASN A 137 -9.14 -11.81 6.49
N ILE A 138 -9.03 -10.52 6.81
CA ILE A 138 -7.85 -9.67 6.58
C ILE A 138 -6.56 -10.27 7.18
N ASP A 139 -6.67 -11.04 8.26
CA ASP A 139 -5.57 -11.73 8.93
C ASP A 139 -5.14 -13.06 8.27
N GLY A 140 -5.81 -13.46 7.18
CA GLY A 140 -5.54 -14.69 6.45
C GLY A 140 -6.23 -15.94 7.00
N THR A 141 -7.10 -15.82 8.01
CA THR A 141 -7.95 -16.92 8.47
C THR A 141 -9.22 -17.05 7.62
N TRP A 142 -9.68 -18.29 7.41
CA TRP A 142 -10.94 -18.52 6.70
C TRP A 142 -12.14 -18.27 7.61
N LYS A 143 -13.08 -17.43 7.15
CA LYS A 143 -14.37 -17.17 7.79
C LYS A 143 -15.40 -18.23 7.39
N HIS A 144 -15.44 -18.57 6.10
CA HIS A 144 -16.33 -19.57 5.53
C HIS A 144 -15.58 -20.37 4.47
N GLY A 145 -15.83 -21.68 4.39
CA GLY A 145 -15.20 -22.56 3.42
C GLY A 145 -13.67 -22.48 3.43
N GLN A 146 -13.06 -22.98 2.37
CA GLN A 146 -11.64 -22.80 2.08
C GLN A 146 -11.47 -22.99 0.58
N THR A 147 -10.65 -22.14 -0.04
CA THR A 147 -10.31 -22.28 -1.45
C THR A 147 -8.82 -22.10 -1.70
N THR A 148 -8.38 -22.53 -2.89
CA THR A 148 -7.01 -22.32 -3.34
C THR A 148 -6.93 -21.02 -4.12
N LEU A 149 -6.29 -20.01 -3.53
CA LEU A 149 -6.12 -18.71 -4.17
C LEU A 149 -5.19 -18.80 -5.39
N THR A 150 -5.64 -18.25 -6.51
CA THR A 150 -4.80 -18.06 -7.72
C THR A 150 -3.72 -17.00 -7.48
N SER A 151 -2.63 -17.01 -8.25
CA SER A 151 -1.56 -16.01 -8.10
C SER A 151 -2.06 -14.56 -8.18
N PRO A 152 -2.93 -14.17 -9.13
CA PRO A 152 -3.48 -12.81 -9.18
C PRO A 152 -4.33 -12.45 -7.96
N GLN A 153 -5.08 -13.40 -7.39
CA GLN A 153 -5.84 -13.17 -6.16
C GLN A 153 -4.91 -12.95 -4.96
N ARG A 154 -3.85 -13.76 -4.84
CA ARG A 154 -2.86 -13.62 -3.76
C ARG A 154 -2.17 -12.25 -3.83
N GLU A 155 -1.70 -11.86 -5.00
CA GLU A 155 -1.08 -10.56 -5.26
C GLU A 155 -2.02 -9.42 -4.89
N TRP A 156 -3.23 -9.40 -5.47
CA TRP A 156 -4.20 -8.34 -5.20
C TRP A 156 -4.62 -8.25 -3.73
N LEU A 157 -4.74 -9.38 -3.03
CA LEU A 157 -5.04 -9.40 -1.61
C LEU A 157 -3.89 -8.81 -0.80
N THR A 158 -2.66 -9.23 -1.04
CA THR A 158 -1.47 -8.69 -0.34
C THR A 158 -1.25 -7.20 -0.62
N ASP A 159 -1.44 -6.75 -1.86
CA ASP A 159 -1.35 -5.33 -2.24
C ASP A 159 -2.40 -4.46 -1.53
N ASN A 160 -3.53 -5.07 -1.13
CA ASN A 160 -4.60 -4.43 -0.38
C ASN A 160 -4.60 -4.81 1.12
N GLY A 161 -3.47 -5.30 1.64
CA GLY A 161 -3.23 -5.47 3.07
C GLY A 161 -3.74 -6.79 3.69
N TRP A 162 -4.19 -7.75 2.88
CA TRP A 162 -4.50 -9.09 3.39
C TRP A 162 -3.23 -9.89 3.67
N THR A 163 -3.22 -10.53 4.83
CA THR A 163 -2.34 -11.67 5.07
C THR A 163 -2.89 -12.89 4.32
N LEU A 164 -2.01 -13.69 3.73
CA LEU A 164 -2.42 -14.90 3.01
C LEU A 164 -2.51 -16.11 3.96
N PRO A 165 -3.47 -17.03 3.72
CA PRO A 165 -3.55 -18.28 4.49
C PRO A 165 -2.26 -19.10 4.32
N LYS A 166 -1.86 -19.73 5.43
CA LYS A 166 -0.68 -20.62 5.50
C LYS A 166 -0.92 -21.94 4.76
#